data_AF-A0A9Q3F0Y3-F1
#
_entry.id   AF-A0A9Q3F0Y3-F1
#
_cell.length_a   1.000
_cell.length_b   1.000
_cell.length_c   1.000
_cell.angle_alpha   90.00
_cell.angle_beta   90.00
_cell.angle_gamma   90.00
#
_symmetry.space_group_name_H-M   'P 1'
#
loop_
_entity.id
_entity.type
_entity.pdbx_description
1 polymer ?
#
loop_
_entity_poly.entity_id
_entity_poly.type
_entity_poly.pdbx_seq_one_letter_code
_entity_poly.pdbx_strand_id
1 'polypeptide(L)'
;MTTVHKAGNIHKNANGLRRWALPNTPDTPAYVPTGAEPQIQIEEINITDVGTEFFEEVRYSYELADNCHILTSLLDKNCKDAAWANSLEDIWKTSYDNGRFHLFDGILYHTSKHTCVMVLCSKMLINTIMLECHDNIYSGNLSDERTMERTKRCAWWPYWRKDVIEYCHSCDRCQKANKATGNRFGLMIHIQEPICEPLRYDHIPNKVTKRLRIIIPLI
;
A
#
# COMPACT_ATOMS: atom_id res chain seq x y z
N MET A 1 -8.30 -33.63 -16.51
CA MET A 1 -7.98 -33.74 -15.07
C MET A 1 -9.29 -33.79 -14.30
N THR A 2 -9.64 -34.94 -13.74
CA THR A 2 -10.84 -35.14 -12.94
C THR A 2 -10.50 -34.95 -11.46
N THR A 3 -11.07 -33.92 -10.84
CA THR A 3 -10.86 -33.62 -9.42
C THR A 3 -11.57 -34.69 -8.58
N VAL A 4 -10.80 -35.61 -8.00
CA VAL A 4 -11.35 -36.66 -7.12
C VAL A 4 -11.38 -36.13 -5.69
N HIS A 5 -12.58 -35.88 -5.15
CA HIS A 5 -12.75 -35.48 -3.76
C HIS A 5 -12.56 -36.69 -2.82
N LYS A 6 -11.60 -36.59 -1.88
CA LYS A 6 -11.43 -37.56 -0.79
C LYS A 6 -12.25 -37.12 0.43
N ALA A 7 -13.07 -38.01 0.97
CA ALA A 7 -13.85 -37.76 2.18
C ALA A 7 -12.96 -37.64 3.43
N GLY A 8 -13.34 -36.79 4.38
CA GLY A 8 -12.62 -36.61 5.64
C GLY A 8 -12.78 -37.83 6.56
N ASN A 9 -11.67 -38.26 7.20
CA ASN A 9 -11.58 -39.53 7.95
C ASN A 9 -12.47 -39.62 9.21
N ILE A 10 -12.95 -38.49 9.75
CA ILE A 10 -13.65 -38.45 11.05
C ILE A 10 -15.17 -38.39 10.89
N HIS A 11 -15.69 -37.64 9.92
CA HIS A 11 -17.14 -37.40 9.78
C HIS A 11 -17.72 -37.80 8.41
N LYS A 12 -16.89 -38.26 7.46
CA LYS A 12 -17.27 -38.73 6.11
C LYS A 12 -18.15 -37.78 5.28
N ASN A 13 -18.39 -36.56 5.72
CA ASN A 13 -19.07 -35.50 4.99
C ASN A 13 -18.05 -34.53 4.39
N ALA A 14 -18.30 -34.14 3.14
CA ALA A 14 -17.51 -33.15 2.42
C ALA A 14 -17.89 -31.76 2.89
N ASN A 15 -17.50 -31.37 4.11
CA ASN A 15 -17.54 -29.96 4.52
C ASN A 15 -16.61 -29.69 5.68
N GLY A 16 -15.80 -28.67 5.49
CA GLY A 16 -14.65 -28.34 6.31
C GLY A 16 -13.44 -28.20 5.39
N LEU A 17 -13.43 -27.14 4.58
CA LEU A 17 -12.19 -26.53 4.11
C LEU A 17 -11.26 -26.47 5.33
N ARG A 18 -10.36 -27.43 5.44
CA ARG A 18 -9.38 -27.51 6.51
C ARG A 18 -8.49 -26.30 6.30
N ARG A 19 -8.75 -25.22 7.04
CA ARG A 19 -7.81 -24.09 7.19
C ARG A 19 -6.61 -24.50 8.05
N TRP A 20 -6.14 -25.73 7.90
CA TRP A 20 -4.91 -26.18 8.51
C TRP A 20 -3.88 -26.12 7.41
N ALA A 21 -2.82 -25.34 7.66
CA ALA A 21 -1.69 -25.30 6.76
C ALA A 21 -1.24 -26.74 6.50
N LEU A 22 -1.07 -27.08 5.21
CA LEU A 22 -0.53 -28.37 4.86
C LEU A 22 0.89 -28.49 5.46
N PRO A 23 1.31 -29.69 5.89
CA PRO A 23 2.67 -29.89 6.38
C PRO A 23 3.67 -29.50 5.28
N ASN A 24 4.77 -28.86 5.66
CA ASN A 24 5.80 -28.38 4.76
C ASN A 24 6.65 -29.55 4.23
N THR A 25 6.09 -30.31 3.28
CA THR A 25 6.71 -31.49 2.64
C THR A 25 6.98 -31.25 1.15
N PRO A 26 7.95 -31.91 0.50
CA PRO A 26 8.24 -31.70 -0.93
C PRO A 26 7.06 -31.93 -1.87
N ASP A 27 6.09 -32.75 -1.45
CA ASP A 27 4.88 -33.09 -2.21
C ASP A 27 3.80 -31.98 -2.16
N THR A 28 4.01 -30.95 -1.34
CA THR A 28 3.08 -29.83 -1.15
C THR A 28 3.44 -28.68 -2.08
N PRO A 29 2.48 -28.08 -2.81
CA PRO A 29 2.78 -26.97 -3.71
C PRO A 29 3.32 -25.71 -3.00
N ALA A 30 3.13 -25.60 -1.68
CA ALA A 30 3.65 -24.52 -0.84
C ALA A 30 4.91 -24.94 -0.04
N TYR A 31 5.66 -25.95 -0.49
CA TYR A 31 6.90 -26.39 0.14
C TYR A 31 7.96 -25.29 0.13
N VAL A 32 8.50 -24.96 1.29
CA VAL A 32 9.63 -24.04 1.45
C VAL A 32 10.79 -24.80 2.11
N PRO A 33 11.93 -25.00 1.42
CA PRO A 33 13.09 -25.70 1.99
C PRO A 33 13.59 -24.98 3.25
N THR A 34 13.80 -25.72 4.34
CA THR A 34 14.40 -25.18 5.57
C THR A 34 15.85 -24.79 5.29
N GLY A 35 16.11 -23.50 5.11
CA GLY A 35 17.41 -22.94 4.73
C GLY A 35 17.40 -22.10 3.46
N ALA A 36 16.27 -22.01 2.75
CA ALA A 36 16.10 -20.98 1.73
C ALA A 36 16.09 -19.61 2.42
N GLU A 37 16.99 -18.71 2.01
CA GLU A 37 16.91 -17.31 2.45
C GLU A 37 15.52 -16.77 2.11
N PRO A 38 14.88 -16.00 3.01
CA PRO A 38 13.64 -15.34 2.66
C PRO A 38 13.94 -14.51 1.41
N GLN A 39 13.35 -14.91 0.28
CA GLN A 39 13.25 -14.02 -0.86
C GLN A 39 12.48 -12.81 -0.33
N ILE A 40 13.22 -11.74 -0.02
CA ILE A 40 12.62 -10.45 0.24
C ILE A 40 11.92 -10.14 -1.07
N GLN A 41 10.63 -10.41 -1.13
CA GLN A 41 9.81 -9.96 -2.23
C GLN A 41 9.90 -8.45 -2.15
N ILE A 42 10.72 -7.88 -3.03
CA ILE A 42 10.70 -6.47 -3.31
C ILE A 42 9.31 -6.27 -3.90
N GLU A 43 8.32 -6.04 -3.03
CA GLU A 43 7.08 -5.39 -3.43
C GLU A 43 7.46 -3.94 -3.71
N GLU A 44 8.16 -3.77 -4.81
CA GLU A 44 8.24 -2.52 -5.52
C GLU A 44 6.79 -2.08 -5.68
N ILE A 45 6.49 -0.87 -5.20
CA ILE A 45 5.54 -0.08 -5.97
C ILE A 45 6.16 -0.07 -7.35
N ASN A 46 5.54 -0.81 -8.26
CA ASN A 46 5.99 -0.93 -9.62
C ASN A 46 5.67 0.43 -10.24
N ILE A 47 6.55 1.42 -10.02
CA ILE A 47 6.46 2.71 -10.68
C ILE A 47 7.02 2.49 -12.09
N THR A 48 6.36 1.61 -12.85
CA THR A 48 6.78 1.19 -14.19
C THR A 48 6.67 2.30 -15.23
N ASP A 49 6.04 3.42 -14.87
CA ASP A 49 5.81 4.57 -15.75
C ASP A 49 6.39 5.88 -15.18
N VAL A 50 7.46 5.81 -14.38
CA VAL A 50 8.21 7.04 -14.06
C VAL A 50 9.03 7.42 -15.28
N GLY A 51 8.53 8.38 -16.05
CA GLY A 51 9.30 8.99 -17.14
C GLY A 51 10.60 9.61 -16.62
N THR A 52 11.58 9.76 -17.51
CA THR A 52 12.85 10.46 -17.20
C THR A 52 12.61 11.86 -16.64
N GLU A 53 11.52 12.51 -17.03
CA GLU A 53 11.07 13.83 -16.56
C GLU A 53 11.00 13.91 -15.03
N PHE A 54 10.49 12.88 -14.35
CA PHE A 54 10.42 12.87 -12.89
C PHE A 54 11.81 12.93 -12.24
N PHE A 55 12.78 12.20 -12.78
CA PHE A 55 14.14 12.19 -12.25
C PHE A 55 14.83 13.54 -12.48
N GLU A 56 14.54 14.20 -13.60
CA GLU A 56 15.01 15.58 -13.82
C GLU A 56 14.36 16.57 -12.84
N GLU A 57 13.06 16.44 -12.55
CA GLU A 57 12.39 17.25 -11.53
C GLU A 57 12.99 17.02 -10.13
N VAL A 58 13.33 15.77 -9.79
CA VAL A 58 14.02 15.43 -8.54
C VAL A 58 15.37 16.14 -8.46
N ARG A 59 16.18 16.07 -9.52
CA ARG A 59 17.49 16.75 -9.57
C ARG A 59 17.34 18.26 -9.43
N TYR A 60 16.41 18.86 -10.16
CA TYR A 60 16.11 20.29 -10.06
C TYR A 60 15.68 20.67 -8.63
N SER A 61 14.91 19.81 -7.95
CA SER A 61 14.51 20.06 -6.57
C SER A 61 15.69 20.11 -5.58
N TYR A 62 16.79 19.44 -5.88
CA TYR A 62 17.98 19.47 -5.03
C TYR A 62 18.76 20.77 -5.16
N GLU A 63 18.66 21.48 -6.28
CA GLU A 63 19.28 22.79 -6.45
C GLU A 63 18.56 23.87 -5.62
N LEU A 64 17.25 23.70 -5.42
CA LEU A 64 16.43 24.64 -4.66
C LEU A 64 16.50 24.42 -3.14
N ALA A 65 16.71 23.18 -2.69
CA ALA A 65 16.69 22.84 -1.28
C ALA A 65 18.11 22.82 -0.69
N ASP A 66 18.40 23.75 0.23
CA ASP A 66 19.72 23.95 0.83
C ASP A 66 20.38 22.65 1.32
N ASN A 67 19.68 21.85 2.13
CA ASN A 67 20.23 20.60 2.68
C ASN A 67 20.57 19.57 1.58
N CYS A 68 19.73 19.47 0.55
CA CYS A 68 19.91 18.52 -0.53
C CYS A 68 21.06 18.96 -1.45
N HIS A 69 21.15 20.26 -1.74
CA HIS A 69 22.26 20.85 -2.47
C HIS A 69 23.61 20.61 -1.78
N ILE A 70 23.66 20.84 -0.45
CA ILE A 70 24.84 20.61 0.38
C ILE A 70 25.25 19.13 0.31
N LEU A 71 24.31 18.20 0.48
CA LEU A 71 24.58 16.76 0.44
C LEU A 71 25.07 16.29 -0.93
N THR A 72 24.43 16.73 -2.01
CA THR A 72 24.87 16.41 -3.38
C THR A 72 26.30 16.90 -3.59
N SER A 73 26.60 18.14 -3.19
CA SER A 73 27.94 18.72 -3.34
C SER A 73 29.01 18.01 -2.50
N LEU A 74 28.67 17.61 -1.27
CA LEU A 74 29.58 16.87 -0.38
C LEU A 74 29.89 15.47 -0.90
N LEU A 75 28.87 14.76 -1.38
CA LEU A 75 28.99 13.38 -1.84
C LEU A 75 29.63 13.30 -3.24
N ASP A 76 29.37 14.26 -4.12
CA ASP A 76 29.94 14.31 -5.47
C ASP A 76 31.46 14.57 -5.43
N LYS A 77 31.90 15.54 -4.63
CA LYS A 77 33.31 15.92 -4.52
C LYS A 77 34.12 15.00 -3.61
N ASN A 78 33.46 14.03 -2.95
CA ASN A 78 34.02 13.20 -1.89
C ASN A 78 34.79 14.04 -0.83
N CYS A 79 34.39 15.29 -0.63
CA CYS A 79 35.04 16.18 0.33
C CYS A 79 34.37 15.98 1.69
N LYS A 80 35.13 15.49 2.66
CA LYS A 80 34.67 15.34 4.05
C LYS A 80 34.83 16.66 4.81
N ASP A 81 34.33 17.75 4.22
CA ASP A 81 34.48 19.09 4.77
C ASP A 81 33.49 19.27 5.94
N ALA A 82 34.03 19.21 7.15
CA ALA A 82 33.25 19.31 8.39
C ALA A 82 32.45 20.63 8.50
N ALA A 83 32.89 21.70 7.86
CA ALA A 83 32.21 23.00 7.89
C ALA A 83 30.84 22.96 7.21
N TRP A 84 30.73 22.28 6.08
CA TRP A 84 29.47 22.19 5.31
C TRP A 84 28.51 21.20 5.95
N ALA A 85 29.02 20.08 6.47
CA ALA A 85 28.22 19.11 7.23
C ALA A 85 27.57 19.72 8.48
N ASN A 86 28.22 20.73 9.10
CA ASN A 86 27.65 21.46 10.24
C ASN A 86 26.49 22.42 9.87
N SER A 87 26.33 22.74 8.59
CA SER A 87 25.21 23.58 8.10
C SER A 87 23.93 22.79 7.89
N LEU A 88 23.99 21.46 7.91
CA LEU A 88 22.82 20.59 7.78
C LEU A 88 21.94 20.67 9.02
N GLU A 89 20.62 20.62 8.81
CA GLU A 89 19.65 20.40 9.88
C GLU A 89 19.91 19.10 10.66
N ASP A 90 19.52 19.06 11.94
CA ASP A 90 19.85 17.97 12.88
C ASP A 90 19.53 16.56 12.38
N ILE A 91 18.38 16.36 11.72
CA ILE A 91 17.95 15.05 11.20
C ILE A 91 18.83 14.60 10.03
N TRP A 92 19.15 15.55 9.14
CA TRP A 92 20.00 15.31 7.98
C TRP A 92 21.43 15.04 8.42
N LYS A 93 21.95 15.86 9.34
CA LYS A 93 23.28 15.70 9.92
C LYS A 93 23.44 14.35 10.60
N THR A 94 22.50 13.97 11.47
CA THR A 94 22.53 12.68 12.16
C THR A 94 22.56 11.51 11.16
N SER A 95 21.79 11.60 10.07
CA SER A 95 21.75 10.55 9.06
C SER A 95 23.03 10.52 8.21
N TYR A 96 23.62 11.68 7.92
CA TYR A 96 24.89 11.84 7.22
C TYR A 96 26.08 11.31 8.03
N ASP A 97 26.18 11.67 9.32
CA ASP A 97 27.25 11.20 10.22
C ASP A 97 27.22 9.67 10.38
N ASN A 98 26.04 9.07 10.28
CA ASN A 98 25.85 7.62 10.26
C ASN A 98 26.16 6.96 8.90
N GLY A 99 26.60 7.73 7.89
CA GLY A 99 26.94 7.23 6.56
C GLY A 99 25.74 6.69 5.78
N ARG A 100 24.53 7.22 6.01
CA ARG A 100 23.29 6.69 5.40
C ARG A 100 22.98 7.27 4.04
N PHE A 101 23.67 8.32 3.60
CA PHE A 101 23.42 8.95 2.30
C PHE A 101 24.42 8.48 1.25
N HIS A 102 23.91 8.22 0.06
CA HIS A 102 24.69 7.89 -1.12
C HIS A 102 24.20 8.72 -2.30
N LEU A 103 25.12 9.15 -3.14
CA LEU A 103 24.81 9.85 -4.38
C LEU A 103 25.06 8.89 -5.54
N PHE A 104 24.05 8.69 -6.39
CA PHE A 104 24.16 7.87 -7.59
C PHE A 104 23.37 8.52 -8.72
N ASP A 105 24.03 8.75 -9.86
CA ASP A 105 23.42 9.39 -11.05
C ASP A 105 22.75 10.75 -10.76
N GLY A 106 23.38 11.55 -9.89
CA GLY A 106 22.84 12.83 -9.43
C GLY A 106 21.63 12.72 -8.50
N ILE A 107 21.24 11.50 -8.10
CA ILE A 107 20.11 11.23 -7.22
C ILE A 107 20.62 10.84 -5.84
N LEU A 108 20.03 11.43 -4.80
CA LEU A 108 20.34 11.10 -3.41
C LEU A 108 19.52 9.88 -2.98
N TYR A 109 20.21 8.92 -2.38
CA TYR A 109 19.63 7.73 -1.78
C TYR A 109 19.91 7.71 -0.29
N HIS A 110 18.92 7.27 0.49
CA HIS A 110 19.02 7.08 1.92
C HIS A 110 18.91 5.59 2.26
N THR A 111 19.95 5.05 2.88
CA THR A 111 20.05 3.67 3.34
C THR A 111 19.58 3.56 4.78
N SER A 112 18.61 2.68 5.01
CA SER A 112 18.25 2.14 6.31
C SER A 112 18.77 0.71 6.45
N LYS A 113 18.47 0.05 7.57
CA LYS A 113 18.99 -1.31 7.87
C LYS A 113 18.70 -2.34 6.77
N HIS A 114 17.55 -2.22 6.10
CA HIS A 114 17.08 -3.20 5.09
C HIS A 114 16.49 -2.53 3.85
N THR A 115 16.59 -1.21 3.72
CA THR A 115 15.97 -0.47 2.60
C THR A 115 16.92 0.59 2.09
N CYS A 116 16.94 0.79 0.78
CA CYS A 116 17.61 1.90 0.11
C CYS A 116 16.55 2.62 -0.72
N VAL A 117 16.31 3.89 -0.44
CA VAL A 117 15.21 4.65 -1.04
C VAL A 117 15.66 6.03 -1.49
N MET A 118 14.99 6.58 -2.48
CA MET A 118 15.30 7.92 -3.00
C MET A 118 14.96 9.01 -1.98
N VAL A 119 15.76 10.05 -1.91
CA VAL A 119 15.51 11.23 -1.08
C VAL A 119 14.68 12.26 -1.84
N LEU A 120 13.60 12.76 -1.24
CA LEU A 120 12.76 13.81 -1.83
C LEU A 120 12.82 15.09 -1.00
N CYS A 121 12.90 16.23 -1.69
CA CYS A 121 13.00 17.55 -1.03
C CYS A 121 11.82 18.46 -1.39
N SER A 122 11.23 18.31 -2.58
CA SER A 122 10.05 19.09 -3.00
C SER A 122 8.75 18.50 -2.47
N LYS A 123 7.89 19.37 -1.90
CA LYS A 123 6.53 19.01 -1.47
C LYS A 123 5.67 18.46 -2.60
N MET A 124 5.87 18.92 -3.84
CA MET A 124 5.10 18.42 -4.98
C MET A 124 5.42 16.94 -5.24
N LEU A 125 6.71 16.59 -5.30
CA LEU A 125 7.16 15.21 -5.48
C LEU A 125 6.72 14.30 -4.31
N ILE A 126 6.83 14.82 -3.08
CA ILE A 126 6.37 14.11 -1.87
C ILE A 126 4.86 13.81 -1.98
N ASN A 127 4.04 14.79 -2.38
CA ASN A 127 2.61 14.60 -2.57
C ASN A 127 2.28 13.58 -3.67
N THR A 128 3.01 13.59 -4.79
CA THR A 128 2.85 12.60 -5.86
C THR A 128 3.11 11.19 -5.34
N ILE A 129 4.21 10.97 -4.60
CA ILE A 129 4.51 9.66 -4.02
C ILE A 129 3.48 9.25 -2.96
N MET A 130 3.02 10.18 -2.12
CA MET A 130 1.96 9.88 -1.14
C MET A 130 0.66 9.48 -1.82
N LEU A 131 0.27 10.16 -2.90
CA LEU A 131 -0.89 9.82 -3.71
C LEU A 131 -0.74 8.42 -4.29
N GLU A 132 0.39 8.10 -4.93
CA GLU A 132 0.62 6.77 -5.49
C GLU A 132 0.63 5.66 -4.43
N CYS A 133 1.19 5.92 -3.25
CA CYS A 133 1.21 4.97 -2.14
C CYS A 133 -0.19 4.69 -1.58
N HIS A 134 -1.06 5.71 -1.56
CA HIS A 134 -2.37 5.68 -0.90
C HIS A 134 -3.53 5.36 -1.86
N ASP A 135 -3.62 6.06 -2.99
CA ASP A 135 -4.79 6.07 -3.91
C ASP A 135 -4.73 5.01 -5.00
N ASN A 136 -3.60 4.30 -5.16
CA ASN A 136 -3.47 3.29 -6.20
C ASN A 136 -4.58 2.21 -6.06
N ILE A 137 -5.20 1.82 -7.18
CA ILE A 137 -6.35 0.88 -7.22
C ILE A 137 -5.94 -0.51 -6.70
N TYR A 138 -4.68 -0.90 -6.92
CA TYR A 138 -4.11 -2.15 -6.41
C TYR A 138 -3.79 -2.08 -4.91
N SER A 139 -3.97 -0.91 -4.30
CA SER A 139 -3.70 -0.69 -2.88
C SER A 139 -4.71 -1.37 -1.99
N GLY A 140 -5.98 -1.44 -2.37
CA GLY A 140 -7.02 -2.05 -1.55
C GLY A 140 -7.17 -1.39 -0.18
N ASN A 141 -7.96 -0.31 -0.09
CA ASN A 141 -8.47 0.33 1.15
C ASN A 141 -7.56 0.16 2.38
N LEU A 142 -6.46 0.90 2.40
CA LEU A 142 -5.37 0.66 3.35
C LEU A 142 -5.49 1.55 4.58
N SER A 143 -5.32 0.93 5.75
CA SER A 143 -5.01 1.63 6.98
C SER A 143 -3.75 2.49 6.82
N ASP A 144 -3.65 3.53 7.64
CA ASP A 144 -2.45 4.34 7.86
C ASP A 144 -1.15 3.51 7.92
N GLU A 145 -1.17 2.39 8.64
CA GLU A 145 -0.03 1.47 8.76
C GLU A 145 0.50 0.95 7.44
N ARG A 146 -0.40 0.57 6.52
CA ARG A 146 0.01 -0.01 5.24
C ARG A 146 0.51 1.05 4.28
N THR A 147 -0.06 2.25 4.31
CA THR A 147 0.47 3.40 3.56
C THR A 147 1.88 3.75 4.06
N MET A 148 2.11 3.75 5.38
CA MET A 148 3.44 3.98 5.95
C MET A 148 4.48 2.95 5.48
N GLU A 149 4.16 1.66 5.50
CA GLU A 149 5.11 0.61 5.08
C GLU A 149 5.46 0.71 3.59
N ARG A 150 4.53 1.19 2.76
CA ARG A 150 4.77 1.46 1.34
C ARG A 150 5.65 2.68 1.12
N THR A 151 5.31 3.81 1.74
CA THR A 151 6.11 5.04 1.63
C THR A 151 7.55 4.79 2.07
N LYS A 152 7.74 4.04 3.16
CA LYS A 152 9.05 3.64 3.69
C LYS A 152 9.93 2.88 2.68
N ARG A 153 9.33 2.21 1.71
CA ARG A 153 10.03 1.45 0.65
C ARG A 153 10.29 2.27 -0.61
N CYS A 154 9.65 3.42 -0.76
CA CYS A 154 9.75 4.23 -1.98
C CYS A 154 10.67 5.42 -1.82
N ALA A 155 10.46 6.22 -0.77
CA ALA A 155 11.16 7.49 -0.62
C ALA A 155 11.40 7.85 0.83
N TRP A 156 12.37 8.73 1.04
CA TRP A 156 12.72 9.28 2.34
C TRP A 156 12.75 10.81 2.28
N TRP A 157 12.22 11.43 3.33
CA TRP A 157 12.33 12.86 3.60
C TRP A 157 12.19 13.09 5.11
N PRO A 158 12.60 14.24 5.66
CA PRO A 158 12.45 14.52 7.08
C PRO A 158 10.98 14.48 7.48
N TYR A 159 10.68 13.85 8.62
CA TYR A 159 9.33 13.72 9.18
C TYR A 159 8.29 12.98 8.32
N TRP A 160 8.72 12.18 7.32
CA TRP A 160 7.81 11.46 6.41
C TRP A 160 6.67 10.69 7.08
N ARG A 161 6.92 10.10 8.26
CA ARG A 161 5.88 9.37 9.02
C ARG A 161 4.71 10.28 9.41
N LYS A 162 5.02 11.50 9.87
CA LYS A 162 4.01 12.47 10.29
C LYS A 162 3.17 12.91 9.09
N ASP A 163 3.85 13.21 7.98
CA ASP A 163 3.19 13.66 6.75
C ASP A 163 2.26 12.58 6.18
N VAL A 164 2.69 11.32 6.18
CA VAL A 164 1.84 10.19 5.73
C VAL A 164 0.59 10.04 6.61
N ILE A 165 0.74 10.15 7.93
CA ILE A 165 -0.39 10.08 8.87
C ILE A 165 -1.36 11.24 8.61
N GLU A 166 -0.84 12.47 8.53
CA GLU A 166 -1.64 13.66 8.23
C GLU A 166 -2.37 13.53 6.89
N TYR A 167 -1.69 13.02 5.87
CA TYR A 167 -2.29 12.73 4.56
C TYR A 167 -3.43 11.72 4.65
N CYS A 168 -3.24 10.59 5.33
CA CYS A 168 -4.29 9.58 5.53
C CYS A 168 -5.49 10.13 6.31
N HIS A 169 -5.25 11.01 7.29
CA HIS A 169 -6.32 11.67 8.04
C HIS A 169 -7.09 12.69 7.20
N SER A 170 -6.43 13.36 6.26
CA SER A 170 -7.07 14.31 5.33
C SER A 170 -7.95 13.63 4.27
N CYS A 171 -7.80 12.31 4.06
CA CYS A 171 -8.51 11.59 3.00
C CYS A 171 -9.97 11.29 3.38
N ASP A 172 -10.89 12.03 2.77
CA ASP A 172 -12.35 11.87 2.88
C ASP A 172 -12.84 10.43 2.64
N ARG A 173 -12.25 9.73 1.67
CA ARG A 173 -12.65 8.36 1.31
C ARG A 173 -12.35 7.40 2.47
N CYS A 174 -11.14 7.49 3.02
CA CYS A 174 -10.71 6.68 4.16
C CYS A 174 -11.50 7.02 5.42
N GLN A 175 -11.73 8.31 5.70
CA GLN A 175 -12.53 8.74 6.85
C GLN A 175 -13.99 8.28 6.76
N LYS A 176 -14.58 8.20 5.55
CA LYS A 176 -15.95 7.68 5.35
C LYS A 176 -16.02 6.16 5.48
N ALA A 177 -15.02 5.44 4.96
CA ALA A 177 -14.97 3.98 5.02
C ALA A 177 -14.71 3.46 6.45
N ASN A 178 -13.84 4.15 7.20
CA ASN A 178 -13.43 3.73 8.56
C ASN A 178 -14.35 4.25 9.67
N LYS A 179 -15.54 4.76 9.34
CA LYS A 179 -16.53 5.11 10.37
C LYS A 179 -16.87 3.87 11.18
N ALA A 180 -16.71 3.96 12.49
CA ALA A 180 -17.00 2.88 13.42
C ALA A 180 -18.41 2.34 13.15
N THR A 181 -18.47 1.14 12.56
CA THR A 181 -19.72 0.43 12.31
C THR A 181 -20.04 -0.35 13.58
N GLY A 182 -20.48 0.36 14.61
CA GLY A 182 -20.80 -0.23 15.90
C GLY A 182 -21.38 0.80 16.85
N ASN A 183 -22.51 0.46 17.47
CA ASN A 183 -22.99 1.22 18.62
C ASN A 183 -21.91 1.23 19.71
N ARG A 184 -21.86 2.30 20.49
CA ARG A 184 -21.01 2.42 21.68
C ARG A 184 -21.21 1.16 22.52
N PHE A 185 -20.13 0.43 22.83
CA PHE A 185 -20.22 -0.73 23.73
C PHE A 185 -20.85 -0.26 25.05
N GLY A 186 -21.97 -0.87 25.46
CA GLY A 186 -22.67 -0.52 26.70
C GLY A 186 -24.18 -0.31 26.56
N LEU A 187 -24.74 -0.19 25.35
CA LEU A 187 -26.18 -0.31 25.16
C LEU A 187 -26.51 -1.79 24.91
N MET A 188 -27.21 -2.40 25.86
CA MET A 188 -27.82 -3.72 25.69
C MET A 188 -28.83 -3.61 24.54
N ILE A 189 -28.43 -4.06 23.34
CA ILE A 189 -29.35 -4.15 22.21
C ILE A 189 -30.25 -5.35 22.50
N HIS A 190 -31.53 -5.08 22.78
CA HIS A 190 -32.52 -6.14 22.88
C HIS A 190 -32.65 -6.77 21.49
N ILE A 191 -32.13 -7.98 21.33
CA ILE A 191 -32.33 -8.78 20.12
C ILE A 191 -33.81 -9.15 20.13
N GLN A 192 -34.62 -8.56 19.25
CA GLN A 192 -35.97 -9.07 19.02
C GLN A 192 -35.85 -10.48 18.47
N GLU A 193 -36.49 -11.44 19.14
CA GLU A 193 -36.61 -12.79 18.58
C GLU A 193 -37.24 -12.68 17.18
N PRO A 194 -36.67 -13.35 16.16
CA PRO A 194 -37.24 -13.32 14.85
C PRO A 194 -38.66 -13.87 14.95
N ILE A 195 -39.64 -13.02 14.68
CA ILE A 195 -41.03 -13.45 14.60
C ILE A 195 -41.08 -14.43 13.43
N CYS A 196 -41.37 -15.71 13.71
CA CYS A 196 -41.77 -16.65 12.68
C CYS A 196 -43.16 -16.22 12.17
N GLU A 197 -43.23 -15.13 11.41
CA GLU A 197 -44.39 -14.89 10.57
C GLU A 197 -44.41 -15.98 9.50
N PRO A 198 -45.55 -16.65 9.29
CA PRO A 198 -45.68 -17.56 8.16
C PRO A 198 -45.38 -16.77 6.89
N LEU A 199 -44.48 -17.29 6.06
CA LEU A 199 -44.04 -16.70 4.79
C LEU A 199 -45.23 -16.09 4.05
N ARG A 200 -45.40 -14.77 4.14
CA ARG A 200 -46.21 -14.05 3.16
C ARG A 200 -45.43 -14.17 1.86
N TYR A 201 -45.99 -14.90 0.92
CA TYR A 201 -45.55 -14.82 -0.47
C TYR A 201 -45.78 -13.38 -0.92
N ASP A 202 -44.72 -12.58 -0.91
CA ASP A 202 -44.74 -11.27 -1.54
C ASP A 202 -45.05 -11.48 -3.03
N HIS A 203 -46.21 -10.96 -3.43
CA HIS A 203 -46.63 -10.92 -4.82
C HIS A 203 -45.64 -10.03 -5.57
N ILE A 204 -44.73 -10.63 -6.35
CA ILE A 204 -43.83 -9.91 -7.26
C ILE A 204 -44.73 -9.22 -8.30
N PRO A 205 -44.82 -7.88 -8.36
CA PRO A 205 -45.60 -7.24 -9.40
C PRO A 205 -44.90 -7.47 -10.74
N ASN A 206 -45.54 -8.29 -11.57
CA ASN A 206 -45.17 -8.51 -12.96
C ASN A 206 -45.26 -7.18 -13.72
N LYS A 207 -44.16 -6.42 -13.80
CA LYS A 207 -44.04 -5.29 -14.73
C LYS A 207 -43.94 -5.86 -16.15
N VAL A 208 -45.08 -6.22 -16.72
CA VAL A 208 -45.22 -6.46 -18.15
C VAL A 208 -45.03 -5.11 -18.85
N THR A 209 -43.81 -4.82 -19.27
CA THR A 209 -43.55 -3.76 -20.23
C THR A 209 -44.14 -4.20 -21.57
N LYS A 210 -45.33 -3.68 -21.92
CA LYS A 210 -45.88 -3.78 -23.27
C LYS A 210 -44.96 -2.99 -24.22
N ARG A 211 -43.95 -3.66 -24.79
CA ARG A 211 -43.30 -3.17 -26.02
C ARG A 211 -44.24 -3.45 -27.18
N LEU A 212 -44.94 -2.42 -27.66
CA LEU A 212 -45.56 -2.45 -28.99
C LEU A 212 -44.43 -2.69 -30.01
N ARG A 213 -44.45 -3.85 -30.67
CA ARG A 213 -43.71 -4.06 -31.92
C ARG A 213 -44.66 -3.69 -33.06
N ILE A 214 -44.39 -2.57 -33.71
CA ILE A 214 -44.95 -2.23 -35.01
C ILE A 214 -44.27 -3.15 -36.02
N ILE A 215 -45.05 -3.99 -36.70
CA ILE A 215 -44.58 -4.85 -37.80
C ILE A 215 -44.79 -4.06 -39.09
N ILE A 216 -43.70 -3.71 -39.78
CA ILE A 216 -43.72 -3.21 -41.14
C ILE A 216 -43.61 -4.46 -42.06
N PRO A 217 -44.57 -4.72 -42.97
CA PRO A 217 -44.43 -5.78 -43.94
C PRO A 217 -43.53 -5.32 -45.10
N LEU A 218 -42.52 -6.13 -45.42
CA LEU A 218 -41.78 -6.03 -46.68
C LEU A 218 -42.67 -6.55 -47.82
N ILE A 219 -42.86 -5.71 -48.84
CA ILE A 219 -43.08 -6.09 -50.24
C ILE A 219 -41.92 -5.50 -51.02
#